data_AF-A0A967GSC7-F1
#
_entry.id   AF-A0A967GSC7-F1
#
_cell.length_a   1.000
_cell.length_b   1.000
_cell.length_c   1.000
_cell.angle_alpha   90.00
_cell.angle_beta   90.00
_cell.angle_gamma   90.00
#
_symmetry.space_group_name_H-M   'P 1'
#
loop_
_entity.id
_entity.type
_entity.pdbx_description
1 polymer ?
#
loop_
_entity_poly.entity_id
_entity_poly.type
_entity_poly.pdbx_seq_one_letter_code
_entity_poly.pdbx_strand_id
1 'polypeptide(L)'
;ILATFTLLFFLRSLRTVGIIAIAIPVSIMASMVVLLALGRTINIISLAGLAFAVGMVVDNSIVVIENIYRHLEMGKKPHQAALEGAR
;
A
#
# COMPACT_ATOMS: atom_id res chain seq x y z
N ILE A 1 22.76 -8.92 -12.27
CA ILE A 1 23.41 -7.93 -11.37
C ILE A 1 22.39 -6.93 -10.84
N LEU A 2 21.76 -6.09 -11.68
CA LEU A 2 20.70 -5.16 -11.22
C LEU A 2 19.53 -5.88 -10.53
N ALA A 3 18.97 -6.93 -11.16
CA ALA A 3 17.90 -7.74 -10.55
C ALA A 3 18.28 -8.35 -9.20
N THR A 4 19.53 -8.79 -9.03
CA THR A 4 20.05 -9.32 -7.75
C THR A 4 20.11 -8.24 -6.68
N PHE A 5 20.56 -7.03 -7.03
CA PHE A 5 20.58 -5.87 -6.14
C PHE A 5 19.16 -5.40 -5.79
N THR A 6 18.25 -5.39 -6.75
CA THR A 6 16.83 -5.05 -6.54
C THR A 6 16.16 -6.05 -5.62
N LEU A 7 16.41 -7.36 -5.77
CA LEU A 7 15.91 -8.40 -4.88
C LEU A 7 16.46 -8.26 -3.44
N LEU A 8 17.74 -7.92 -3.30
CA LEU A 8 18.39 -7.70 -2.01
C LEU A 8 17.86 -6.44 -1.30
N PHE A 9 17.51 -5.40 -2.06
CA PHE A 9 16.84 -4.20 -1.56
C PHE A 9 15.37 -4.47 -1.18
N PHE A 10 14.66 -5.29 -1.97
CA PHE A 10 13.29 -5.73 -1.69
C PHE A 10 13.17 -6.60 -0.42
N LEU A 11 14.19 -7.41 -0.11
CA LEU A 11 14.21 -8.22 1.12
C LEU A 11 14.24 -7.39 2.41
N ARG A 12 14.44 -6.07 2.34
CA ARG A 12 14.46 -5.20 3.52
C ARG A 12 13.08 -4.98 4.16
N SER A 13 11.97 -5.41 3.53
CA SER A 13 10.68 -5.55 4.23
C SER A 13 9.70 -6.52 3.52
N LEU A 14 9.79 -7.81 3.85
CA LEU A 14 8.77 -8.82 3.48
C LEU A 14 7.33 -8.37 3.84
N ARG A 15 7.18 -7.52 4.86
CA ARG A 15 5.91 -6.91 5.25
C ARG A 15 5.31 -6.03 4.14
N THR A 16 6.13 -5.22 3.49
CA THR A 16 5.68 -4.30 2.42
C THR A 16 5.23 -5.08 1.20
N VAL A 17 5.97 -6.13 0.84
CA VAL A 17 5.58 -7.04 -0.25
C VAL A 17 4.25 -7.73 0.08
N GLY A 18 4.05 -8.17 1.32
CA GLY A 18 2.79 -8.76 1.78
C GLY A 18 1.61 -7.79 1.70
N ILE A 19 1.79 -6.53 2.08
CA ILE A 19 0.75 -5.50 1.98
C ILE A 19 0.34 -5.28 0.53
N ILE A 20 1.31 -5.15 -0.39
CA ILE A 20 1.05 -4.94 -1.82
C ILE A 20 0.33 -6.16 -2.43
N ALA A 21 0.78 -7.37 -2.09
CA ALA A 21 0.20 -8.62 -2.59
C ALA A 21 -1.29 -8.77 -2.23
N ILE A 22 -1.71 -8.25 -1.07
CA ILE A 22 -3.12 -8.25 -0.65
C ILE A 22 -3.86 -7.02 -1.20
N ALA A 23 -3.22 -5.86 -1.27
CA ALA A 23 -3.85 -4.62 -1.71
C ALA A 23 -4.33 -4.69 -3.17
N ILE A 24 -3.50 -5.22 -4.08
CA ILE A 24 -3.84 -5.33 -5.51
C ILE A 24 -5.16 -6.07 -5.76
N PRO A 25 -5.34 -7.34 -5.30
CA PRO A 25 -6.59 -8.06 -5.54
C PRO A 25 -7.79 -7.41 -4.85
N VAL A 26 -7.62 -6.87 -3.64
CA VAL A 26 -8.70 -6.16 -2.92
C VAL A 26 -9.16 -4.92 -3.69
N SER A 27 -8.22 -4.13 -4.21
CA SER A 27 -8.54 -2.92 -4.98
C SER A 27 -9.23 -3.24 -6.31
N ILE A 28 -8.84 -4.32 -6.99
CA ILE A 28 -9.52 -4.76 -8.22
C ILE A 28 -10.97 -5.16 -7.91
N MET A 29 -11.18 -5.96 -6.85
CA MET A 29 -12.53 -6.36 -6.42
C MET A 29 -13.39 -5.16 -6.05
N ALA A 30 -12.86 -4.22 -5.26
CA ALA A 30 -13.56 -3.01 -4.88
C ALA A 30 -13.95 -2.18 -6.13
N SER A 31 -13.04 -2.06 -7.09
CA SER A 31 -13.31 -1.35 -8.33
C SER A 31 -14.40 -2.00 -9.18
N MET A 32 -14.41 -3.33 -9.24
CA MET A 32 -15.42 -4.08 -9.99
C MET A 32 -16.80 -3.82 -9.38
N VAL A 33 -16.93 -3.86 -8.06
CA VAL A 33 -18.19 -3.57 -7.36
C VAL A 33 -18.66 -2.14 -7.66
N VAL A 34 -17.77 -1.16 -7.60
CA VAL A 34 -18.10 0.24 -7.89
C VAL A 34 -18.50 0.43 -9.36
N LEU A 35 -17.72 -0.11 -10.30
CA LEU A 35 -18.02 -0.01 -11.73
C LEU A 35 -19.34 -0.69 -12.08
N LEU A 36 -19.62 -1.86 -11.51
CA LEU A 36 -20.90 -2.56 -11.66
C LEU A 36 -22.07 -1.72 -11.10
N ALA A 37 -21.90 -1.10 -9.94
CA ALA A 37 -22.92 -0.22 -9.35
C ALA A 37 -23.19 1.03 -10.22
N LEU A 38 -22.17 1.55 -10.91
CA LEU A 38 -22.31 2.67 -11.85
C LEU A 38 -22.71 2.22 -13.28
N GLY A 39 -22.91 0.93 -13.54
CA GLY A 39 -23.22 0.39 -14.87
C GLY A 39 -22.09 0.61 -15.90
N ARG A 40 -20.85 0.77 -15.44
CA ARG A 40 -19.66 0.99 -16.28
C ARG A 40 -18.84 -0.28 -16.40
N THR A 41 -18.21 -0.47 -17.55
CA THR A 41 -17.28 -1.58 -17.80
C THR A 41 -15.84 -1.16 -17.50
N ILE A 42 -14.96 -2.14 -17.27
CA ILE A 42 -13.52 -1.89 -17.17
C ILE A 42 -13.01 -1.48 -18.56
N ASN A 43 -12.41 -0.30 -18.64
CA ASN A 43 -11.69 0.17 -19.81
C ASN A 43 -10.26 0.58 -19.43
N ILE A 44 -9.43 0.89 -20.42
CA ILE A 44 -8.02 1.25 -20.22
C ILE A 44 -7.88 2.50 -19.32
N ILE A 45 -8.77 3.47 -19.44
CA ILE A 45 -8.75 4.69 -18.61
C ILE A 45 -9.09 4.35 -17.15
N SER A 46 -10.10 3.51 -16.92
CA SER A 46 -10.47 3.03 -15.59
C SER A 46 -9.36 2.19 -14.96
N LEU A 47 -8.70 1.33 -15.74
CA LEU A 47 -7.56 0.53 -15.31
C LEU A 47 -6.37 1.42 -14.92
N ALA A 48 -6.08 2.45 -15.71
CA ALA A 48 -5.03 3.43 -15.42
C ALA A 48 -5.33 4.21 -14.14
N GLY A 49 -6.58 4.66 -13.95
CA GLY A 49 -7.01 5.32 -12.72
C GLY A 49 -6.91 4.40 -11.49
N LEU A 50 -7.24 3.12 -11.65
CA LEU A 50 -7.08 2.11 -10.61
C LEU A 50 -5.62 1.91 -10.21
N ALA A 51 -4.73 1.72 -11.19
CA ALA A 51 -3.31 1.55 -10.93
C ALA A 51 -2.73 2.75 -10.17
N PHE A 52 -3.12 3.97 -10.55
CA PHE A 52 -2.71 5.20 -9.87
C PHE A 52 -3.25 5.29 -8.43
N ALA A 53 -4.54 5.02 -8.23
CA ALA A 53 -5.17 5.05 -6.91
C ALA A 53 -4.53 4.05 -5.95
N VAL A 54 -4.27 2.82 -6.43
CA VAL A 54 -3.59 1.78 -5.62
C VAL A 54 -2.19 2.22 -5.22
N GLY A 55 -1.41 2.74 -6.18
CA GLY A 55 -0.05 3.23 -5.91
C GLY A 55 -0.03 4.29 -4.80
N MET A 56 -0.85 5.33 -4.93
CA MET A 56 -0.92 6.40 -3.91
C MET A 56 -1.34 5.90 -2.53
N VAL A 57 -2.34 5.00 -2.45
CA VAL A 57 -2.82 4.48 -1.16
C VAL A 57 -1.74 3.63 -0.49
N VAL A 58 -1.05 2.80 -1.25
CA VAL A 58 0.03 1.95 -0.75
C VAL A 58 1.20 2.82 -0.28
N ASP A 59 1.63 3.79 -1.09
CA ASP A 59 2.77 4.66 -0.75
C ASP A 59 2.51 5.43 0.55
N ASN A 60 1.33 6.04 0.69
CA ASN A 60 0.95 6.74 1.91
C ASN A 60 0.87 5.78 3.12
N SER A 61 0.36 4.57 2.92
CA SER A 61 0.28 3.56 3.98
C SER A 61 1.67 3.10 4.45
N ILE A 62 2.62 2.95 3.52
CA ILE A 62 4.00 2.58 3.84
C ILE A 62 4.65 3.66 4.70
N VAL A 63 4.53 4.93 4.30
CA VAL A 63 5.12 6.06 5.05
C VAL A 63 4.55 6.13 6.46
N VAL A 64 3.24 5.93 6.63
CA VAL A 64 2.60 5.89 7.97
C VAL A 64 3.15 4.74 8.81
N ILE A 65 3.25 3.52 8.26
CA ILE A 65 3.78 2.36 8.99
C ILE A 65 5.24 2.59 9.40
N GLU A 66 6.08 3.12 8.52
CA GLU A 66 7.46 3.47 8.86
C GLU A 66 7.52 4.56 9.93
N ASN A 67 6.62 5.55 9.88
CA ASN A 67 6.54 6.59 10.90
C ASN A 67 6.12 6.03 12.26
N ILE A 68 5.14 5.12 12.31
CA ILE A 68 4.74 4.40 13.53
C ILE A 68 5.93 3.58 14.06
N TYR A 69 6.66 2.88 13.19
CA TYR A 69 7.82 2.09 13.57
C TYR A 69 8.93 2.95 14.16
N ARG A 70 9.21 4.11 13.56
CA ARG A 70 10.13 5.11 14.10
C ARG A 70 9.71 5.58 15.49
N HIS A 71 8.41 5.80 15.70
CA HIS A 71 7.88 6.20 17.01
C HIS A 71 7.97 5.10 18.07
N LEU A 72 7.81 3.84 17.67
CA LEU A 72 8.06 2.68 18.53
C LEU A 72 9.53 2.58 18.93
N GLU A 73 10.47 2.78 17.99
CA GLU A 73 11.92 2.76 18.27
C GLU A 73 12.36 3.93 19.17
N MET A 74 11.63 5.06 19.16
CA MET A 74 11.81 6.17 20.11
C MET A 74 11.30 5.85 21.53
N GLY A 75 10.83 4.63 21.79
CA GLY A 75 10.37 4.17 23.11
C GLY A 75 8.93 4.55 23.46
N LYS A 76 8.14 5.03 22.49
CA LYS A 76 6.72 5.35 22.73
C LYS A 76 5.88 4.07 22.80
N LYS A 77 4.83 4.08 23.63
CA LYS A 77 3.90 2.95 23.71
C LYS A 77 3.20 2.73 22.36
N PRO A 78 2.86 1.49 21.96
CA PRO A 78 2.31 1.19 20.63
C PRO A 78 1.08 2.03 20.25
N HIS A 79 0.19 2.28 21.21
CA HIS A 79 -0.99 3.11 20.99
C HIS A 79 -0.61 4.57 20.67
N GLN A 80 0.37 5.12 21.39
CA GLN A 80 0.83 6.49 21.18
C GLN A 80 1.63 6.61 19.87
N ALA A 81 2.46 5.61 19.56
CA ALA A 81 3.18 5.53 18.31
C ALA A 81 2.24 5.41 17.10
N ALA A 82 1.14 4.68 17.21
CA ALA A 82 0.11 4.61 16.18
C ALA A 82 -0.59 5.97 15.99
N LEU A 83 -0.94 6.64 17.09
CA LEU A 83 -1.65 7.92 17.05
C LEU A 83 -0.78 9.05 16.47
N GLU A 84 0.49 9.10 16.84
CA GLU A 84 1.44 10.10 16.36
C GLU A 84 2.02 9.73 14.99
N GLY A 85 2.12 8.44 14.69
CA GLY A 85 2.62 7.95 13.40
C GLY A 85 1.61 8.10 12.26
N ALA A 86 0.32 8.13 12.57
CA ALA A 86 -0.78 8.33 11.61
C ALA A 86 -1.17 9.81 11.39
N ARG A 87 -0.58 10.73 12.15
CA ARG A 87 -0.66 12.18 11.92
C ARG A 87 0.47 12.64 11.00
#